data_AF-A0A2T3P194-F1
#
_entry.id   AF-A0A2T3P194-F1
#
_cell.length_a   1.000
_cell.length_b   1.000
_cell.length_c   1.000
_cell.angle_alpha   90.00
_cell.angle_beta   90.00
_cell.angle_gamma   90.00
#
_symmetry.space_group_name_H-M   'P 1'
#
loop_
_entity.id
_entity.type
_entity.pdbx_description
1 polymer ?
#
loop_
_entity_poly.entity_id
_entity_poly.type
_entity_poly.pdbx_seq_one_letter_code
_entity_poly.pdbx_strand_id
1 'polypeptide(L)'
;MTNYQHYESTVDQVYRSILQEVSRPWHIQHQPALAGADQAQQAVALVSPRGTVCQRITLPSQSAQHLWPDNSSVSQLVTEYVVRGAARLAPLRQSAFRNNFPHWLERCLQQLHFLIDSKDKLLSVMKDPLFPFPSNVKVGGTYLPCWVWYQEEDKMTVSVIDRRTGQFAEPRNVAPTQLVDRERWLGAQVIDSVEESIDTIQHYVNELIEGQKQREFDEPKLMDAITNPCASTLSPVMSVALTMVVVAGFFITFKWLLGF
;
A
#
# COMPACT_ATOMS: atom_id res chain seq x y z
N MET A 1 6.09 -11.04 -31.38
CA MET A 1 5.60 -10.20 -30.27
C MET A 1 6.80 -9.85 -29.41
N THR A 2 7.10 -8.57 -29.19
CA THR A 2 8.17 -8.16 -28.26
C THR A 2 7.70 -8.32 -26.80
N ASN A 3 8.63 -8.38 -25.84
CA ASN A 3 8.26 -8.41 -24.42
C ASN A 3 7.45 -7.16 -24.01
N TYR A 4 7.71 -6.01 -24.65
CA TYR A 4 6.93 -4.79 -24.47
C TYR A 4 5.47 -4.98 -24.90
N GLN A 5 5.23 -5.51 -26.11
CA GLN A 5 3.88 -5.80 -26.61
C GLN A 5 3.16 -6.85 -25.77
N HIS A 6 3.91 -7.86 -25.30
CA HIS A 6 3.37 -8.85 -24.38
C HIS A 6 2.91 -8.21 -23.07
N TYR A 7 3.75 -7.37 -22.47
CA TYR A 7 3.42 -6.61 -21.26
C TYR A 7 2.18 -5.74 -21.45
N GLU A 8 2.11 -4.93 -22.50
CA GLU A 8 0.93 -4.08 -22.74
C GLU A 8 -0.35 -4.91 -22.89
N SER A 9 -0.29 -6.00 -23.66
CA SER A 9 -1.43 -6.92 -23.81
C SER A 9 -1.85 -7.55 -22.49
N THR A 10 -0.90 -7.97 -21.65
CA THR A 10 -1.19 -8.53 -20.32
C THR A 10 -1.82 -7.48 -19.42
N VAL A 11 -1.23 -6.28 -19.34
CA VAL A 11 -1.75 -5.16 -18.54
C VAL A 11 -3.19 -4.81 -18.93
N ASP A 12 -3.49 -4.73 -20.22
CA ASP A 12 -4.82 -4.38 -20.71
C ASP A 12 -5.87 -5.42 -20.32
N GLN A 13 -5.52 -6.71 -20.41
CA GLN A 13 -6.41 -7.80 -20.01
C GLN A 13 -6.64 -7.82 -18.50
N VAL A 14 -5.57 -7.71 -17.70
CA VAL A 14 -5.64 -7.64 -16.24
C VAL A 14 -6.48 -6.43 -15.79
N TYR A 15 -6.23 -5.26 -16.38
CA TYR A 15 -6.96 -4.03 -16.07
C TYR A 15 -8.47 -4.20 -16.27
N ARG A 16 -8.88 -4.76 -17.42
CA ARG A 16 -10.30 -5.00 -17.71
C ARG A 16 -10.94 -5.98 -16.73
N SER A 17 -10.26 -7.09 -16.43
CA SER A 17 -10.75 -8.10 -15.50
C SER A 17 -10.94 -7.53 -14.09
N ILE A 18 -9.92 -6.87 -13.55
CA ILE A 18 -10.00 -6.29 -12.20
C ILE A 18 -11.04 -5.18 -12.13
N LEU A 19 -11.10 -4.28 -13.14
CA LEU A 19 -12.06 -3.16 -13.12
C LEU A 19 -13.52 -3.64 -13.07
N GLN A 20 -13.84 -4.78 -13.70
CA GLN A 20 -15.17 -5.39 -13.61
C GLN A 20 -15.52 -5.79 -12.17
N GLU A 21 -14.55 -6.34 -11.42
CA GLU A 21 -14.72 -6.71 -10.02
C GLU A 21 -14.90 -5.50 -9.09
N VAL A 22 -14.28 -4.37 -9.41
CA VAL A 22 -14.34 -3.13 -8.59
C VAL A 22 -15.35 -2.09 -9.10
N SER A 23 -16.31 -2.51 -9.92
CA SER A 23 -17.28 -1.66 -10.64
C SER A 23 -18.23 -0.84 -9.75
N ARG A 24 -18.34 -1.16 -8.46
CA ARG A 24 -19.19 -0.41 -7.53
C ARG A 24 -18.45 0.81 -6.96
N PRO A 25 -19.10 1.97 -6.83
CA PRO A 25 -18.45 3.19 -6.38
C PRO A 25 -17.96 3.06 -4.95
N TRP A 26 -16.74 3.53 -4.70
CA TRP A 26 -16.23 3.70 -3.34
C TRP A 26 -16.85 4.95 -2.72
N HIS A 27 -16.76 5.06 -1.40
CA HIS A 27 -17.21 6.22 -0.65
C HIS A 27 -16.07 6.78 0.20
N ILE A 28 -16.19 8.06 0.52
CA ILE A 28 -15.20 8.78 1.31
C ILE A 28 -15.61 8.71 2.78
N GLN A 29 -14.65 8.40 3.65
CA GLN A 29 -14.84 8.39 5.09
C GLN A 29 -13.75 9.20 5.77
N HIS A 30 -14.14 10.21 6.53
CA HIS A 30 -13.23 10.98 7.39
C HIS A 30 -12.98 10.20 8.68
N GLN A 31 -11.72 10.08 9.07
CA GLN A 31 -11.34 9.46 10.34
C GLN A 31 -11.18 10.53 11.42
N PRO A 32 -11.52 10.23 12.68
CA PRO A 32 -11.31 11.17 13.78
C PRO A 32 -9.82 11.56 13.84
N ALA A 33 -9.55 12.85 14.07
CA ALA A 33 -8.19 13.35 14.21
C ALA A 33 -7.43 12.52 15.26
N LEU A 34 -6.29 11.95 14.87
CA LEU A 34 -5.43 11.21 15.79
C LEU A 34 -5.05 12.15 16.95
N ALA A 35 -5.28 11.72 18.19
CA ALA A 35 -4.89 12.49 19.37
C ALA A 35 -3.36 12.73 19.33
N GLY A 36 -2.96 13.96 19.02
CA GLY A 36 -1.55 14.37 18.88
C GLY A 36 -1.13 14.83 17.48
N ALA A 37 -1.99 14.72 16.46
CA ALA A 37 -1.78 15.43 15.21
C ALA A 37 -2.18 16.91 15.40
N ASP A 38 -1.41 17.84 14.84
CA ASP A 38 -1.81 19.24 14.75
C ASP A 38 -3.26 19.31 14.28
N GLN A 39 -4.10 20.12 14.96
CA GLN A 39 -5.54 20.28 14.66
C GLN A 39 -5.85 20.67 13.20
N ALA A 40 -4.81 20.92 12.39
CA ALA A 40 -4.86 21.25 11.00
C ALA A 40 -4.89 20.05 10.03
N GLN A 41 -4.66 18.81 10.46
CA GLN A 41 -4.66 17.63 9.56
C GLN A 41 -5.88 16.71 9.73
N GLN A 42 -6.38 16.20 8.61
CA GLN A 42 -7.51 15.29 8.49
C GLN A 42 -7.10 14.03 7.73
N ALA A 43 -7.36 12.88 8.34
CA ALA A 43 -7.20 11.58 7.69
C ALA A 43 -8.50 11.22 6.93
N VAL A 44 -8.33 10.84 5.67
CA VAL A 44 -9.40 10.50 4.73
C VAL A 44 -9.15 9.09 4.20
N ALA A 45 -10.17 8.25 4.25
CA ALA A 45 -10.16 6.92 3.67
C ALA A 45 -11.13 6.85 2.49
N LEU A 46 -10.69 6.22 1.40
CA LEU A 46 -11.58 5.81 0.31
C LEU A 46 -11.91 4.35 0.54
N VAL A 47 -13.19 4.05 0.75
CA VAL A 47 -13.66 2.77 1.27
C VAL A 47 -14.55 2.09 0.24
N SER A 48 -14.27 0.82 -0.04
CA SER A 48 -15.10 0.00 -0.92
C SER A 48 -16.48 -0.24 -0.32
N PRO A 49 -17.49 -0.62 -1.13
CA PRO A 49 -18.80 -1.04 -0.61
C PRO A 49 -18.76 -2.23 0.36
N ARG A 50 -17.64 -2.96 0.41
CA ARG A 50 -17.43 -4.08 1.34
C ARG A 50 -16.82 -3.63 2.67
N GLY A 51 -16.59 -2.34 2.87
CA GLY A 51 -15.96 -1.78 4.06
C GLY A 51 -14.43 -1.84 4.06
N THR A 52 -13.80 -2.27 2.97
CA THR A 52 -12.33 -2.29 2.86
C THR A 52 -11.81 -0.89 2.56
N VAL A 53 -10.83 -0.42 3.33
CA VAL A 53 -10.12 0.83 3.02
C VAL A 53 -9.20 0.59 1.84
N CYS A 54 -9.53 1.19 0.70
CA CYS A 54 -8.78 1.04 -0.55
C CYS A 54 -7.76 2.14 -0.76
N GLN A 55 -7.86 3.31 -0.15
CA GLN A 55 -6.80 4.32 -0.13
C GLN A 55 -6.87 5.11 1.17
N ARG A 56 -5.71 5.55 1.66
CA ARG A 56 -5.55 6.45 2.81
C ARG A 56 -4.82 7.70 2.39
N ILE A 57 -5.37 8.83 2.78
CA ILE A 57 -4.88 10.15 2.43
C ILE A 57 -4.88 10.99 3.71
N THR A 58 -3.83 11.76 3.94
CA THR A 58 -3.73 12.76 5.00
C THR A 58 -3.50 14.12 4.37
N LEU A 59 -4.42 15.06 4.63
CA LEU A 59 -4.41 16.41 4.09
C LEU A 59 -4.72 17.44 5.17
N PRO A 60 -4.41 18.72 4.94
CA PRO A 60 -4.97 19.79 5.75
C PRO A 60 -6.51 19.71 5.76
N SER A 61 -7.16 19.94 6.90
CA SER A 61 -8.60 19.70 7.09
C SER A 61 -9.48 20.47 6.12
N GLN A 62 -9.09 21.70 5.77
CA GLN A 62 -9.79 22.50 4.76
C GLN A 62 -9.72 21.88 3.36
N SER A 63 -8.53 21.44 2.94
CA SER A 63 -8.32 20.77 1.65
C SER A 63 -9.01 19.40 1.61
N ALA A 64 -8.99 18.66 2.72
CA ALA A 64 -9.67 17.37 2.84
C ALA A 64 -11.17 17.50 2.54
N GLN A 65 -11.85 18.46 3.17
CA GLN A 65 -13.28 18.67 2.96
C GLN A 65 -13.61 19.16 1.54
N HIS A 66 -12.77 20.01 0.96
CA HIS A 66 -12.97 20.53 -0.40
C HIS A 66 -12.75 19.46 -1.48
N LEU A 67 -11.66 18.70 -1.38
CA LEU A 67 -11.28 17.69 -2.37
C LEU A 67 -12.11 16.41 -2.21
N TRP A 68 -12.32 15.99 -0.96
CA TRP A 68 -12.90 14.71 -0.57
C TRP A 68 -14.00 14.91 0.49
N PRO A 69 -15.19 15.41 0.12
CA PRO A 69 -16.29 15.60 1.06
C PRO A 69 -16.70 14.28 1.72
N ASP A 70 -16.92 14.30 3.04
CA ASP A 70 -17.30 13.10 3.79
C ASP A 70 -18.59 12.46 3.27
N ASN A 71 -18.66 11.13 3.28
CA ASN A 71 -19.75 10.29 2.75
C ASN A 71 -20.10 10.51 1.26
N SER A 72 -19.28 11.24 0.51
CA SER A 72 -19.49 11.39 -0.93
C SER A 72 -18.96 10.19 -1.72
N SER A 73 -19.52 9.97 -2.92
CA SER A 73 -19.04 8.94 -3.83
C SER A 73 -17.70 9.33 -4.44
N VAL A 74 -16.76 8.38 -4.47
CA VAL A 74 -15.50 8.52 -5.19
C VAL A 74 -15.78 8.46 -6.69
N SER A 75 -15.16 9.38 -7.45
CA SER A 75 -15.24 9.37 -8.92
C SER A 75 -14.65 8.09 -9.49
N GLN A 76 -15.30 7.53 -10.52
CA GLN A 76 -14.83 6.34 -11.21
C GLN A 76 -13.41 6.50 -11.76
N LEU A 77 -13.02 7.73 -12.17
CA LEU A 77 -11.65 8.02 -12.63
C LEU A 77 -10.58 7.69 -11.59
N VAL A 78 -10.89 7.87 -10.30
CA VAL A 78 -9.97 7.57 -9.20
C VAL A 78 -9.79 6.06 -9.07
N THR A 79 -10.89 5.30 -9.06
CA THR A 79 -10.85 3.83 -9.01
C THR A 79 -10.12 3.27 -10.23
N GLU A 80 -10.42 3.77 -11.43
CA GLU A 80 -9.74 3.37 -12.67
C GLU A 80 -8.24 3.65 -12.62
N TYR A 81 -7.83 4.78 -12.06
CA TYR A 81 -6.41 5.13 -11.92
C TYR A 81 -5.67 4.18 -10.98
N VAL A 82 -6.25 3.85 -9.83
CA VAL A 82 -5.68 2.90 -8.86
C VAL A 82 -5.56 1.51 -9.49
N VAL A 83 -6.63 1.03 -10.15
CA VAL A 83 -6.66 -0.27 -10.82
C VAL A 83 -5.66 -0.32 -11.98
N ARG A 84 -5.53 0.76 -12.75
CA ARG A 84 -4.56 0.85 -13.85
C ARG A 84 -3.13 0.69 -13.38
N GLY A 85 -2.75 1.34 -12.28
CA GLY A 85 -1.41 1.15 -11.72
C GLY A 85 -1.21 -0.25 -11.15
N ALA A 86 -2.21 -0.83 -10.48
CA ALA A 86 -2.12 -2.21 -9.99
C ALA A 86 -1.93 -3.20 -11.15
N ALA A 87 -2.68 -3.04 -12.24
CA ALA A 87 -2.56 -3.85 -13.45
C ALA A 87 -1.20 -3.67 -14.15
N ARG A 88 -0.59 -2.48 -14.09
CA ARG A 88 0.77 -2.22 -14.62
C ARG A 88 1.88 -2.78 -13.75
N LEU A 89 1.61 -2.96 -12.45
CA LEU A 89 2.57 -3.44 -11.48
C LEU A 89 2.59 -4.97 -11.39
N ALA A 90 1.42 -5.60 -11.46
CA ALA A 90 1.26 -7.04 -11.22
C ALA A 90 2.11 -7.93 -12.12
N PRO A 91 2.27 -7.64 -13.43
CA PRO A 91 3.08 -8.48 -14.32
C PRO A 91 4.59 -8.37 -14.10
N LEU A 92 5.05 -7.45 -13.25
CA LEU A 92 6.48 -7.17 -13.05
C LEU A 92 7.04 -8.02 -11.89
N ARG A 93 8.05 -8.85 -12.17
CA ARG A 93 8.71 -9.69 -11.15
C ARG A 93 9.83 -9.02 -10.35
N GLN A 94 10.21 -7.80 -10.70
CA GLN A 94 11.26 -7.08 -9.99
C GLN A 94 10.85 -6.82 -8.53
N SER A 95 11.73 -7.19 -7.60
CA SER A 95 11.46 -7.09 -6.16
C SER A 95 11.06 -5.69 -5.71
N ALA A 96 11.66 -4.64 -6.28
CA ALA A 96 11.31 -3.26 -5.94
C ALA A 96 9.83 -2.94 -6.22
N PHE A 97 9.32 -3.41 -7.35
CA PHE A 97 7.94 -3.19 -7.77
C PHE A 97 6.96 -4.11 -7.03
N ARG A 98 7.35 -5.37 -6.78
CA ARG A 98 6.57 -6.29 -5.94
C ARG A 98 6.44 -5.79 -4.50
N ASN A 99 7.52 -5.31 -3.90
CA ASN A 99 7.52 -4.72 -2.55
C ASN A 99 6.71 -3.41 -2.49
N ASN A 100 6.54 -2.70 -3.61
CA ASN A 100 5.74 -1.48 -3.68
C ASN A 100 4.23 -1.75 -3.77
N PHE A 101 3.81 -2.98 -4.10
CA PHE A 101 2.40 -3.32 -4.32
C PHE A 101 1.48 -2.93 -3.15
N PRO A 102 1.81 -3.25 -1.88
CA PRO A 102 0.98 -2.85 -0.74
C PRO A 102 0.87 -1.32 -0.61
N HIS A 103 1.98 -0.60 -0.82
CA HIS A 103 1.99 0.86 -0.78
C HIS A 103 1.22 1.50 -1.93
N TRP A 104 1.24 0.90 -3.12
CA TRP A 104 0.38 1.31 -4.23
C TRP A 104 -1.10 1.18 -3.85
N LEU A 105 -1.49 0.00 -3.37
CA LEU A 105 -2.86 -0.32 -3.02
C LEU A 105 -3.41 0.52 -1.89
N GLU A 106 -2.62 1.09 -0.98
CA GLU A 106 -3.14 1.88 0.13
C GLU A 106 -2.83 3.38 0.03
N ARG A 107 -1.73 3.80 -0.60
CA ARG A 107 -1.19 5.16 -0.46
C ARG A 107 -0.80 5.85 -1.77
N CYS A 108 -1.12 5.31 -2.94
CA CYS A 108 -0.72 5.95 -4.20
C CYS A 108 -1.31 7.37 -4.35
N LEU A 109 -2.54 7.60 -3.90
CA LEU A 109 -3.19 8.92 -3.99
C LEU A 109 -2.53 9.98 -3.09
N GLN A 110 -1.93 9.57 -1.97
CA GLN A 110 -1.16 10.48 -1.12
C GLN A 110 -0.02 11.16 -1.89
N GLN A 111 0.63 10.42 -2.80
CA GLN A 111 1.74 10.96 -3.58
C GLN A 111 1.29 12.04 -4.57
N LEU A 112 0.11 11.86 -5.18
CA LEU A 112 -0.46 12.88 -6.06
C LEU A 112 -0.84 14.14 -5.28
N HIS A 113 -1.33 13.99 -4.06
CA HIS A 113 -1.65 15.14 -3.22
C HIS A 113 -0.44 15.92 -2.70
N PHE A 114 0.76 15.33 -2.66
CA PHE A 114 1.97 16.12 -2.43
C PHE A 114 2.30 17.08 -3.58
N LEU A 115 1.68 16.88 -4.76
CA LEU A 115 1.97 17.62 -5.98
C LEU A 115 0.81 18.49 -6.45
N ILE A 116 -0.41 18.09 -6.09
CA ILE A 116 -1.64 18.61 -6.65
C ILE A 116 -2.63 18.89 -5.53
N ASP A 117 -2.85 20.17 -5.27
CA ASP A 117 -3.85 20.66 -4.31
C ASP A 117 -5.21 20.97 -4.95
N SER A 118 -5.34 20.82 -6.28
CA SER A 118 -6.57 21.10 -7.04
C SER A 118 -7.26 19.82 -7.49
N LYS A 119 -8.57 19.71 -7.21
CA LYS A 119 -9.40 18.57 -7.64
C LYS A 119 -9.43 18.42 -9.15
N ASP A 120 -9.56 19.53 -9.87
CA ASP A 120 -9.67 19.50 -11.33
C ASP A 120 -8.37 19.03 -11.98
N LYS A 121 -7.23 19.54 -11.48
CA LYS A 121 -5.90 19.08 -11.93
C LYS A 121 -5.65 17.61 -11.57
N LEU A 122 -6.13 17.16 -10.41
CA LEU A 122 -6.01 15.77 -9.99
C LEU A 122 -6.79 14.85 -10.94
N LEU A 123 -8.05 15.19 -11.23
CA LEU A 123 -8.90 14.42 -12.13
C LEU A 123 -8.40 14.47 -13.57
N SER A 124 -7.84 15.59 -14.04
CA SER A 124 -7.25 15.67 -15.38
C SER A 124 -6.03 14.76 -15.53
N VAL A 125 -5.18 14.69 -14.50
CA VAL A 125 -4.03 13.77 -14.47
C VAL A 125 -4.50 12.32 -14.48
N MET A 126 -5.49 11.97 -13.66
CA MET A 126 -6.01 10.59 -13.59
C MET A 126 -6.68 10.12 -14.89
N LYS A 127 -7.26 11.06 -15.64
CA LYS A 127 -7.93 10.79 -16.90
C LYS A 127 -6.97 10.36 -18.01
N ASP A 128 -5.70 10.78 -17.97
CA ASP A 128 -4.73 10.40 -19.00
C ASP A 128 -4.40 8.90 -18.91
N PRO A 129 -4.76 8.08 -19.92
CA PRO A 129 -4.52 6.64 -19.90
C PRO A 129 -3.03 6.29 -19.92
N LEU A 130 -2.13 7.17 -20.35
CA LEU A 130 -0.70 6.90 -20.40
C LEU A 130 -0.10 6.79 -19.00
N PHE A 131 -0.67 7.48 -18.01
CA PHE A 131 -0.20 7.49 -16.64
C PHE A 131 -1.16 6.73 -15.71
N PRO A 132 -0.67 6.21 -14.56
CA PRO A 132 0.71 6.19 -14.10
C PRO A 132 1.47 4.98 -14.67
N PHE A 133 2.78 5.04 -14.85
CA PHE A 133 3.55 3.88 -15.30
C PHE A 133 4.86 3.66 -14.54
N PRO A 134 5.28 2.40 -14.35
CA PRO A 134 6.56 2.07 -13.74
C PRO A 134 7.70 2.31 -14.74
N SER A 135 8.84 2.78 -14.26
CA SER A 135 10.06 2.97 -15.05
C SER A 135 11.31 2.99 -14.17
N ASN A 136 12.48 3.22 -14.76
CA ASN A 136 13.71 3.54 -14.06
C ASN A 136 14.14 4.98 -14.38
N VAL A 137 14.52 5.73 -13.34
CA VAL A 137 15.03 7.11 -13.47
C VAL A 137 16.50 7.18 -13.11
N LYS A 138 17.27 7.95 -13.89
CA LYS A 138 18.69 8.22 -13.64
C LYS A 138 18.86 9.35 -12.63
N VAL A 139 19.31 9.02 -11.43
CA VAL A 139 19.60 9.96 -10.34
C VAL A 139 21.02 9.72 -9.83
N GLY A 140 21.86 10.75 -9.81
CA GLY A 140 23.24 10.64 -9.31
C GLY A 140 24.11 9.62 -10.06
N GLY A 141 23.80 9.33 -11.33
CA GLY A 141 24.51 8.32 -12.13
C GLY A 141 23.98 6.90 -12.00
N THR A 142 23.03 6.63 -11.11
CA THR A 142 22.42 5.31 -10.90
C THR A 142 20.97 5.29 -11.40
N TYR A 143 20.54 4.14 -11.94
CA TYR A 143 19.14 3.91 -12.31
C TYR A 143 18.35 3.34 -11.14
N LEU A 144 17.31 4.06 -10.72
CA LEU A 144 16.46 3.70 -9.60
C LEU A 144 15.02 3.42 -10.09
N PRO A 145 14.35 2.38 -9.57
CA PRO A 145 12.95 2.10 -9.91
C PRO A 145 12.07 3.24 -9.42
N CYS A 146 11.11 3.63 -10.24
CA CYS A 146 10.24 4.76 -9.97
C CYS A 146 8.86 4.56 -10.61
N TRP A 147 7.91 5.35 -10.14
CA TRP A 147 6.67 5.63 -10.82
C TRP A 147 6.73 6.97 -11.50
N VAL A 148 6.20 7.03 -12.72
CA VAL A 148 5.91 8.27 -13.42
C VAL A 148 4.43 8.57 -13.26
N TRP A 149 4.12 9.70 -12.64
CA TRP A 149 2.77 10.08 -12.23
C TRP A 149 2.02 10.85 -13.30
N TYR A 150 2.67 11.82 -13.93
CA TYR A 150 2.13 12.63 -15.04
C TYR A 150 3.26 13.41 -15.72
N GLN A 151 2.92 14.08 -16.81
CA GLN A 151 3.78 15.03 -17.51
C GLN A 151 3.19 16.44 -17.44
N GLU A 152 4.04 17.43 -17.17
CA GLU A 152 3.69 18.85 -17.19
C GLU A 152 4.88 19.64 -17.77
N GLU A 153 4.62 20.47 -18.79
CA GLU A 153 5.60 21.39 -19.39
C GLU A 153 6.98 20.75 -19.67
N ASP A 154 6.97 19.65 -20.43
CA ASP A 154 8.14 18.84 -20.81
C ASP A 154 8.92 18.19 -19.66
N LYS A 155 8.35 18.16 -18.45
CA LYS A 155 8.90 17.43 -17.31
C LYS A 155 7.99 16.27 -16.93
N MET A 156 8.63 15.18 -16.53
CA MET A 156 7.97 14.00 -15.97
C MET A 156 8.03 14.09 -14.46
N THR A 157 6.88 13.99 -13.80
CA THR A 157 6.84 13.94 -12.34
C THR A 157 6.96 12.50 -11.88
N VAL A 158 7.96 12.20 -11.05
CA VAL A 158 8.31 10.83 -10.66
C VAL A 158 8.51 10.69 -9.16
N SER A 159 8.16 9.52 -8.62
CA SER A 159 8.59 9.11 -7.27
C SER A 159 9.46 7.86 -7.37
N VAL A 160 10.65 7.92 -6.80
CA VAL A 160 11.54 6.76 -6.68
C VAL A 160 10.97 5.80 -5.64
N ILE A 161 11.06 4.51 -5.91
CA ILE A 161 10.68 3.44 -4.97
C ILE A 161 11.92 3.06 -4.17
N ASP A 162 11.84 3.16 -2.84
CA ASP A 162 12.83 2.56 -1.96
C ASP A 162 12.73 1.04 -2.09
N ARG A 163 13.81 0.41 -2.58
CA ARG A 163 13.83 -1.04 -2.85
C ARG A 163 13.65 -1.89 -1.58
N ARG A 164 14.05 -1.37 -0.42
CA ARG A 164 14.01 -2.08 0.87
C ARG A 164 12.62 -2.04 1.48
N THR A 165 11.94 -0.90 1.40
CA THR A 165 10.65 -0.68 2.05
C THR A 165 9.46 -0.75 1.09
N GLY A 166 9.71 -0.64 -0.21
CA GLY A 166 8.66 -0.46 -1.21
C GLY A 166 7.99 0.92 -1.14
N GLN A 167 8.47 1.85 -0.32
CA GLN A 167 7.85 3.17 -0.15
C GLN A 167 8.23 4.14 -1.27
N PHE A 168 7.36 5.11 -1.52
CA PHE A 168 7.65 6.21 -2.42
C PHE A 168 8.50 7.26 -1.71
N ALA A 169 9.60 7.64 -2.33
CA ALA A 169 10.26 8.90 -2.05
C ALA A 169 9.40 10.08 -2.51
N GLU A 170 9.68 11.26 -1.96
CA GLU A 170 9.00 12.50 -2.36
C GLU A 170 9.07 12.70 -3.88
N PRO A 171 7.94 13.11 -4.50
CA PRO A 171 7.92 13.27 -5.94
C PRO A 171 8.81 14.41 -6.40
N ARG A 172 9.36 14.27 -7.60
CA ARG A 172 10.27 15.24 -8.23
C ARG A 172 10.05 15.33 -9.73
N ASN A 173 10.33 16.49 -10.29
CA ASN A 173 10.28 16.70 -11.73
C ASN A 173 11.64 16.37 -12.37
N VAL A 174 11.62 15.55 -13.42
CA VAL A 174 12.81 15.15 -14.18
C VAL A 174 12.58 15.36 -15.67
N ALA A 175 13.67 15.54 -16.42
CA ALA A 175 13.57 15.56 -17.87
C ALA A 175 13.25 14.15 -18.41
N PRO A 176 12.49 14.01 -19.50
CA PRO A 176 12.18 12.71 -20.11
C PRO A 176 13.44 11.90 -20.44
N THR A 177 14.54 12.57 -20.79
CA THR A 177 15.84 11.94 -21.08
C THR A 177 16.50 11.26 -19.87
N GLN A 178 16.04 11.55 -18.64
CA GLN A 178 16.49 10.88 -17.43
C GLN A 178 15.76 9.55 -17.18
N LEU A 179 14.64 9.29 -17.87
CA LEU A 179 13.93 8.03 -17.80
C LEU A 179 14.55 7.03 -18.77
N VAL A 180 14.58 5.76 -18.36
CA VAL A 180 14.92 4.66 -19.28
C VAL A 180 13.76 4.49 -20.26
N ASP A 181 14.11 4.32 -21.54
CA ASP A 181 13.16 3.97 -22.59
C ASP A 181 12.34 2.73 -22.21
N ARG A 182 11.01 2.84 -22.30
CA ARG A 182 10.06 1.83 -21.78
C ARG A 182 10.19 0.52 -22.53
N GLU A 183 10.33 0.56 -23.85
CA GLU A 183 10.46 -0.64 -24.68
C GLU A 183 11.76 -1.38 -24.36
N ARG A 184 12.87 -0.66 -24.23
CA ARG A 184 14.17 -1.23 -23.86
C ARG A 184 14.15 -1.80 -22.44
N TRP A 185 13.53 -1.10 -21.49
CA TRP A 185 13.47 -1.56 -20.11
C TRP A 185 12.65 -2.84 -19.97
N LEU A 186 11.44 -2.87 -20.54
CA LEU A 186 10.54 -4.02 -20.51
C LEU A 186 11.02 -5.17 -21.41
N GLY A 187 11.77 -4.84 -22.46
CA GLY A 187 12.47 -5.82 -23.31
C GLY A 187 13.31 -6.82 -22.52
N ALA A 188 13.90 -6.37 -21.40
CA ALA A 188 14.76 -7.18 -20.54
C ALA A 188 14.04 -7.84 -19.35
N GLN A 189 12.71 -7.71 -19.24
CA GLN A 189 11.95 -8.24 -18.11
C GLN A 189 11.27 -9.57 -18.42
N VAL A 190 11.14 -10.39 -17.38
CA VAL A 190 10.21 -11.52 -17.38
C VAL A 190 8.86 -10.98 -16.96
N ILE A 191 7.84 -11.22 -17.80
CA ILE A 191 6.48 -10.76 -17.62
C ILE A 191 5.62 -11.97 -17.24
N ASP A 192 4.84 -11.84 -16.18
CA ASP A 192 3.90 -12.88 -15.76
C ASP A 192 2.75 -13.06 -16.77
N SER A 193 2.11 -14.22 -16.71
CA SER A 193 0.87 -14.44 -17.45
C SER A 193 -0.26 -13.57 -16.91
N VAL A 194 -1.36 -13.47 -17.66
CA VAL A 194 -2.57 -12.75 -17.23
C VAL A 194 -3.12 -13.35 -15.93
N GLU A 195 -3.18 -14.68 -15.85
CA GLU A 195 -3.70 -15.41 -14.68
C GLU A 195 -2.83 -15.16 -13.45
N GLU A 196 -1.51 -15.32 -13.57
CA GLU A 196 -0.55 -15.06 -12.48
C GLU A 196 -0.60 -13.60 -12.00
N SER A 197 -0.85 -12.67 -12.93
CA SER A 197 -0.99 -11.25 -12.61
C SER A 197 -2.28 -10.96 -11.85
N ILE A 198 -3.41 -11.59 -12.23
CA ILE A 198 -4.68 -11.46 -11.50
C ILE A 198 -4.54 -12.05 -10.09
N ASP A 199 -3.97 -13.25 -9.97
CA ASP A 199 -3.72 -13.92 -8.69
C ASP A 199 -2.83 -13.06 -7.78
N THR A 200 -1.81 -12.41 -8.35
CA THR A 200 -0.96 -11.45 -7.64
C THR A 200 -1.78 -10.31 -7.04
N ILE A 201 -2.67 -9.69 -7.82
CA ILE A 201 -3.50 -8.58 -7.35
C ILE A 201 -4.41 -9.08 -6.23
N GLN A 202 -5.08 -10.21 -6.44
CA GLN A 202 -5.99 -10.79 -5.46
C GLN A 202 -5.27 -11.14 -4.15
N HIS A 203 -4.05 -11.69 -4.24
CA HIS A 203 -3.22 -11.96 -3.07
C HIS A 203 -2.96 -10.70 -2.24
N TYR A 204 -2.45 -9.63 -2.84
CA TYR A 204 -2.16 -8.38 -2.11
C TYR A 204 -3.41 -7.66 -1.62
N VAL A 205 -4.53 -7.75 -2.34
CA VAL A 205 -5.82 -7.24 -1.88
C VAL A 205 -6.31 -8.03 -0.67
N ASN A 206 -6.17 -9.35 -0.67
CA ASN A 206 -6.52 -10.19 0.48
C ASN A 206 -5.63 -9.87 1.68
N GLU A 207 -4.31 -9.71 1.49
CA GLU A 207 -3.41 -9.27 2.56
C GLU A 207 -3.81 -7.91 3.14
N LEU A 208 -4.20 -6.96 2.28
CA LEU A 208 -4.70 -5.66 2.70
C LEU A 208 -5.99 -5.78 3.54
N ILE A 209 -6.93 -6.63 3.10
CA ILE A 209 -8.18 -6.87 3.82
C ILE A 209 -7.90 -7.52 5.18
N GLU A 210 -7.07 -8.56 5.23
CA GLU A 210 -6.70 -9.24 6.47
C GLU A 210 -5.96 -8.31 7.43
N GLY A 211 -5.09 -7.43 6.92
CA GLY A 211 -4.38 -6.42 7.73
C GLY A 211 -5.30 -5.35 8.32
N GLN A 212 -6.49 -5.15 7.73
CA GLN A 212 -7.47 -4.16 8.20
C GLN A 212 -8.52 -4.73 9.15
N LYS A 213 -8.73 -6.05 9.15
CA LYS A 213 -9.52 -6.69 10.19
C LYS A 213 -8.83 -6.38 11.51
N GLN A 214 -9.52 -5.64 12.38
CA GLN A 214 -9.09 -5.50 13.76
C GLN A 214 -8.88 -6.92 14.27
N ARG A 215 -7.63 -7.27 14.57
CA ARG A 215 -7.37 -8.31 15.56
C ARG A 215 -7.95 -7.71 16.83
N GLU A 216 -9.24 -7.95 17.09
CA GLU A 216 -9.66 -8.16 18.46
C GLU A 216 -8.65 -9.18 18.97
N PHE A 217 -7.70 -8.69 19.76
CA PHE A 217 -6.92 -9.56 20.61
C PHE A 217 -7.96 -10.14 21.56
N ASP A 218 -8.60 -11.23 21.12
CA ASP A 218 -9.14 -12.22 22.03
C ASP A 218 -7.93 -12.60 22.88
N GLU A 219 -7.93 -12.07 24.10
CA GLU A 219 -6.97 -12.36 25.13
C GLU A 219 -6.82 -13.89 25.16
N PRO A 220 -5.61 -14.44 24.90
CA PRO A 220 -5.46 -15.88 24.76
C PRO A 220 -5.95 -16.53 26.04
N LYS A 221 -6.97 -17.38 25.93
CA LYS A 221 -7.49 -18.12 27.08
C LYS A 221 -6.33 -18.89 27.70
N LEU A 222 -6.23 -18.83 29.02
CA LEU A 222 -5.22 -19.51 29.85
C LEU A 222 -4.96 -20.97 29.43
N MET A 223 -5.95 -21.61 28.81
CA MET A 223 -5.83 -22.96 28.27
C MET A 223 -4.92 -23.11 27.05
N ASP A 224 -4.89 -22.14 26.14
CA ASP A 224 -4.08 -22.22 24.92
C ASP A 224 -2.57 -22.09 25.21
N ALA A 225 -2.21 -21.36 26.28
CA ALA A 225 -0.84 -21.22 26.77
C ALA A 225 -0.28 -22.53 27.37
N ILE A 226 -1.15 -23.43 27.84
CA ILE A 226 -0.75 -24.72 28.42
C ILE A 226 -0.55 -25.76 27.31
N THR A 227 -1.35 -25.71 26.23
CA THR A 227 -1.28 -26.70 25.15
C THR A 227 -0.20 -26.44 24.11
N ASN A 228 0.20 -25.18 23.88
CA ASN A 228 1.26 -24.84 22.91
C ASN A 228 2.12 -23.65 23.37
N PRO A 229 3.16 -23.89 24.20
CA PRO A 229 4.05 -22.82 24.64
C PRO A 229 5.03 -22.45 23.52
N CYS A 230 4.70 -21.45 22.71
CA CYS A 230 5.68 -20.75 21.87
C CYS A 230 5.90 -19.33 22.39
N ALA A 231 7.11 -18.80 22.25
CA ALA A 231 7.52 -17.52 22.85
C ALA A 231 6.75 -16.28 22.33
N SER A 232 5.90 -16.44 21.30
CA SER A 232 5.04 -15.38 20.77
C SER A 232 3.65 -15.31 21.40
N THR A 233 3.24 -16.28 22.23
CA THR A 233 1.91 -16.31 22.87
C THR A 233 1.84 -15.70 24.27
N LEU A 234 2.96 -15.17 24.80
CA LEU A 234 3.00 -14.57 26.14
C LEU A 234 3.41 -13.11 26.07
N SER A 235 2.55 -12.22 26.57
CA SER A 235 2.92 -10.82 26.75
C SER A 235 4.09 -10.72 27.75
N PRO A 236 4.96 -9.70 27.65
CA PRO A 236 6.10 -9.52 28.54
C PRO A 236 5.71 -9.52 30.03
N VAL A 237 4.51 -9.02 30.35
CA VAL A 237 3.97 -8.96 31.72
C VAL A 237 3.62 -10.35 32.25
N MET A 238 3.03 -11.21 31.41
CA MET A 238 2.71 -12.58 31.80
C MET A 238 3.97 -13.45 31.96
N SER A 239 4.99 -13.24 31.13
CA SER A 239 6.27 -13.94 31.26
C SER A 239 6.97 -13.62 32.59
N VAL A 240 6.92 -12.36 33.02
CA VAL A 240 7.44 -11.91 34.33
C VAL A 240 6.60 -12.45 35.49
N ALA A 241 5.27 -12.48 35.37
CA ALA A 241 4.42 -13.06 36.40
C ALA A 241 4.65 -14.57 36.57
N LEU A 242 4.80 -15.30 35.46
CA LEU A 242 5.04 -16.75 35.49
C LEU A 242 6.41 -17.08 36.10
N THR A 243 7.45 -16.30 35.75
CA THR A 243 8.78 -16.46 36.36
C THR A 243 8.75 -16.14 37.86
N MET A 244 8.02 -15.12 38.30
CA MET A 244 7.86 -14.81 39.73
C MET A 244 7.11 -15.92 40.49
N VAL A 245 6.09 -16.53 39.89
CA VAL A 245 5.38 -17.68 40.48
C VAL A 245 6.30 -18.89 40.63
N VAL A 246 7.12 -19.19 39.62
CA VAL A 246 8.11 -20.28 39.69
C VAL A 246 9.16 -20.01 40.77
N VAL A 247 9.67 -18.79 40.86
CA VAL A 247 10.64 -18.40 41.89
C VAL A 247 10.02 -18.49 43.29
N ALA A 248 8.81 -17.97 43.48
CA ALA A 248 8.10 -18.06 44.76
C ALA A 248 7.83 -19.53 45.15
N GLY A 249 7.39 -20.35 44.19
CA GLY A 249 7.18 -21.79 44.40
C GLY A 249 8.47 -22.51 44.79
N PHE A 250 9.58 -22.20 44.13
CA PHE A 250 10.90 -22.74 44.46
C PHE A 250 11.31 -22.33 45.88
N PHE A 251 11.17 -21.05 46.27
CA PHE A 251 11.49 -20.59 47.63
C PHE A 251 10.60 -21.24 48.70
N ILE A 252 9.31 -21.44 48.43
CA ILE A 252 8.39 -22.12 49.36
C ILE A 252 8.80 -23.57 49.55
N THR A 253 9.08 -24.30 48.45
CA THR A 253 9.52 -25.70 48.54
C THR A 253 10.90 -25.82 49.20
N PHE A 254 11.84 -24.93 48.88
CA PHE A 254 13.16 -24.91 49.51
C PHE A 254 13.07 -24.61 51.02
N LYS A 255 12.19 -23.68 51.41
CA LYS A 255 11.92 -23.37 52.81
C LYS A 255 11.35 -24.60 53.55
N TRP A 256 10.41 -25.30 52.91
CA TRP A 256 9.84 -26.53 53.46
C TRP A 256 10.87 -27.67 53.59
N LEU A 257 11.79 -27.79 52.63
CA LEU A 257 12.81 -28.85 52.62
C LEU A 257 13.95 -28.61 53.61
N LEU A 258 14.30 -27.33 53.87
CA LEU A 258 15.37 -26.94 54.79
C LEU A 258 14.91 -26.69 56.23
N GLY A 259 13.60 -26.68 56.50
CA GLY A 259 13.05 -26.67 57.86
C GLY A 259 13.18 -25.34 58.62
N PHE A 260 13.11 -24.19 57.92
CA PHE A 260 12.99 -22.86 58.53
C PHE A 260 11.55 -22.31 58.46
#